data_AF-A0A5P1E5M5-F1
#
_entry.id   AF-A0A5P1E5M5-F1
#
_cell.length_a   1.000
_cell.length_b   1.000
_cell.length_c   1.000
_cell.angle_alpha   90.00
_cell.angle_beta   90.00
_cell.angle_gamma   90.00
#
_symmetry.space_group_name_H-M   'P 1'
#
loop_
_entity.id
_entity.type
_entity.pdbx_description
1 polymer ?
#
loop_
_entity_poly.entity_id
_entity_poly.type
_entity_poly.pdbx_seq_one_letter_code
_entity_poly.pdbx_strand_id
1 'polypeptide(L)'
;MAPLTVSLPIMAALHRLAGQLLTDLIDRNYFYLFDMESFFTAKALNMCIPGGPKFEPLYRDMEKGDEDWNEFNDINKLIIRQSLSTEYRTHLYNNRPRKVKLGIYHTLVIMYIQAEDPDLPAFYYDPLINPLTSINKVD
;
A
#
# COMPACT_ATOMS: atom_id res chain seq x y z
N MET A 1 23.25 -23.21 16.44
CA MET A 1 23.11 -22.87 15.01
C MET A 1 23.95 -21.63 14.78
N ALA A 2 25.13 -21.75 14.20
CA ALA A 2 26.01 -20.59 13.99
C ALA A 2 25.34 -19.63 12.98
N PRO A 3 25.34 -18.31 13.22
CA PRO A 3 24.81 -17.37 12.25
C PRO A 3 25.61 -17.48 10.95
N LEU A 4 24.92 -17.54 9.82
CA LEU A 4 25.55 -17.55 8.51
C LEU A 4 26.20 -16.17 8.29
N THR A 5 27.50 -16.04 8.58
CA THR A 5 28.25 -14.80 8.35
C THR A 5 28.81 -14.80 6.94
N VAL A 6 28.12 -14.12 6.02
CA VAL A 6 28.54 -13.95 4.63
C VAL A 6 29.14 -12.55 4.44
N SER A 7 30.26 -12.44 3.73
CA SER A 7 30.89 -11.14 3.43
C SER A 7 30.10 -10.34 2.39
N LEU A 8 30.17 -9.01 2.46
CA LEU A 8 29.46 -8.09 1.55
C LEU A 8 29.68 -8.40 0.04
N PRO A 9 30.90 -8.69 -0.46
CA PRO A 9 31.09 -8.99 -1.89
C PRO A 9 30.35 -10.26 -2.33
N ILE A 10 30.30 -11.27 -1.46
CA ILE A 10 29.56 -12.51 -1.73
C ILE A 10 28.06 -12.22 -1.77
N MET A 11 27.54 -11.42 -0.83
CA MET A 11 26.13 -11.02 -0.81
C MET A 11 25.73 -10.21 -2.05
N ALA A 12 26.57 -9.28 -2.50
CA ALA A 12 26.35 -8.49 -3.71
C ALA A 12 26.32 -9.38 -4.98
N ALA A 13 27.24 -10.34 -5.08
CA ALA A 13 27.26 -11.29 -6.19
C ALA A 13 26.00 -12.18 -6.22
N LEU A 14 25.57 -12.69 -5.06
CA LEU A 14 24.35 -13.48 -4.93
C LEU A 14 23.09 -12.66 -5.28
N HIS A 15 23.00 -11.42 -4.79
CA HIS A 15 21.88 -10.53 -5.11
C HIS A 15 21.75 -10.29 -6.62
N ARG A 16 22.87 -10.03 -7.30
CA ARG A 16 22.90 -9.85 -8.76
C ARG A 16 22.45 -11.12 -9.51
N LEU A 17 22.90 -12.30 -9.08
CA LEU A 17 22.49 -13.56 -9.69
C LEU A 17 21.00 -13.86 -9.49
N ALA A 18 20.45 -13.49 -8.33
CA ALA A 18 19.04 -13.69 -7.98
C ALA A 18 18.11 -12.63 -8.57
N GLY A 19 18.62 -11.59 -9.23
CA GLY A 19 17.82 -10.44 -9.71
C GLY A 19 16.61 -10.81 -10.56
N GLN A 20 16.66 -11.91 -11.32
CA GLN A 20 15.52 -12.39 -12.13
C GLN A 20 14.33 -12.89 -11.31
N LEU A 21 14.54 -13.21 -10.02
CA LEU A 21 13.52 -13.76 -9.13
C LEU A 21 13.14 -12.78 -8.01
N LEU A 22 13.97 -11.76 -7.77
CA LEU A 22 13.71 -10.74 -6.77
C LEU A 22 12.78 -9.67 -7.33
N THR A 23 12.10 -8.98 -6.43
CA THR A 23 11.25 -7.85 -6.80
C THR A 23 12.07 -6.56 -6.79
N ASP A 24 11.79 -5.70 -7.76
CA ASP A 24 12.36 -4.34 -7.81
C ASP A 24 11.60 -3.36 -6.88
N LEU A 25 10.58 -3.84 -6.17
CA LEU A 25 9.77 -3.05 -5.25
C LEU A 25 10.53 -2.74 -3.97
N ILE A 26 11.01 -1.50 -3.89
CA ILE A 26 11.71 -0.96 -2.72
C ILE A 26 10.76 -0.38 -1.65
N ASP A 27 9.64 0.22 -2.07
CA ASP A 27 8.72 0.92 -1.18
C ASP A 27 7.54 0.04 -0.77
N ARG A 28 7.30 -0.05 0.54
CA ARG A 28 6.17 -0.78 1.12
C ARG A 28 4.82 -0.15 0.78
N ASN A 29 4.79 1.15 0.48
CA ASN A 29 3.57 1.84 0.03
C ASN A 29 2.97 1.20 -1.23
N TYR A 30 3.75 0.47 -2.03
CA TYR A 30 3.24 -0.31 -3.16
C TYR A 30 2.12 -1.28 -2.75
N PHE A 31 2.23 -1.87 -1.55
CA PHE A 31 1.26 -2.82 -1.01
C PHE A 31 0.08 -2.14 -0.28
N TYR A 32 -0.15 -0.84 -0.50
CA TYR A 32 -1.33 -0.17 0.04
C TYR A 32 -2.60 -0.89 -0.41
N LEU A 33 -3.45 -1.28 0.55
CA LEU A 33 -4.63 -2.14 0.36
C LEU A 33 -4.34 -3.57 -0.15
N PHE A 34 -3.08 -3.95 -0.32
CA PHE A 34 -2.66 -5.26 -0.82
C PHE A 34 -1.73 -5.97 0.18
N ASP A 35 -2.04 -5.81 1.47
CA ASP A 35 -1.37 -6.45 2.58
C ASP A 35 -2.33 -7.39 3.34
N MET A 36 -1.78 -8.17 4.27
CA MET A 36 -2.55 -9.16 5.03
C MET A 36 -3.68 -8.52 5.85
N GLU A 37 -3.45 -7.36 6.46
CA GLU A 37 -4.45 -6.66 7.26
C GLU A 37 -5.62 -6.19 6.37
N SER A 38 -5.34 -5.68 5.16
CA SER A 38 -6.38 -5.32 4.19
C SER A 38 -7.21 -6.52 3.75
N PHE A 39 -6.58 -7.67 3.50
CA PHE A 39 -7.31 -8.90 3.16
C PHE A 39 -8.15 -9.44 4.31
N PHE A 40 -7.68 -9.34 5.55
CA PHE A 40 -8.49 -9.70 6.72
C PHE A 40 -9.71 -8.80 6.87
N THR A 41 -9.54 -7.50 6.65
CA THR A 41 -10.64 -6.54 6.69
C THR A 41 -11.63 -6.76 5.54
N ALA A 42 -11.15 -6.99 4.33
CA ALA A 42 -12.00 -7.32 3.18
C ALA A 42 -12.84 -8.59 3.43
N LYS A 43 -12.22 -9.64 3.97
CA LYS A 43 -12.90 -10.87 4.37
C LYS A 43 -13.95 -10.65 5.47
N ALA A 44 -13.61 -9.85 6.49
CA ALA A 44 -14.51 -9.58 7.61
C ALA A 44 -15.76 -8.79 7.18
N LEU A 45 -15.61 -7.89 6.20
CA LEU A 45 -16.67 -7.02 5.69
C LEU A 45 -17.40 -7.60 4.47
N ASN A 46 -17.05 -8.81 4.03
CA ASN A 46 -17.59 -9.42 2.81
C ASN A 46 -17.41 -8.51 1.58
N MET A 47 -16.25 -7.89 1.47
CA MET A 47 -15.86 -7.02 0.35
C MET A 47 -14.70 -7.62 -0.43
N CYS A 48 -14.52 -7.14 -1.66
CA CYS A 48 -13.41 -7.52 -2.52
C CYS A 48 -12.60 -6.29 -2.86
N ILE A 49 -11.29 -6.37 -2.62
CA ILE A 49 -10.32 -5.43 -3.15
C ILE A 49 -10.06 -5.82 -4.62
N PRO A 50 -10.00 -4.87 -5.56
CA PRO A 50 -9.66 -5.17 -6.95
C PRO A 50 -8.34 -5.95 -7.06
N GLY A 51 -8.32 -7.05 -7.81
CA GLY A 51 -7.15 -7.94 -7.92
C GLY A 51 -6.86 -8.80 -6.68
N GLY A 52 -7.60 -8.61 -5.59
CA GLY A 52 -7.49 -9.39 -4.36
C GLY A 52 -8.37 -10.65 -4.35
N PRO A 53 -8.17 -11.53 -3.34
CA PRO A 53 -8.97 -12.73 -3.15
C PRO A 53 -10.41 -12.40 -2.71
N LYS A 54 -11.35 -13.27 -3.07
CA LYS A 54 -12.73 -13.27 -2.57
C LYS A 54 -12.93 -14.36 -1.52
N PHE A 55 -13.79 -14.09 -0.55
CA PHE A 55 -14.09 -15.01 0.54
C PHE A 55 -15.59 -15.14 0.75
N GLU A 56 -15.99 -16.22 1.41
CA GLU A 56 -17.34 -16.38 1.93
C GLU A 56 -17.62 -15.36 3.05
N PRO A 57 -18.87 -14.86 3.17
CA PRO A 57 -19.25 -13.92 4.22
C PRO A 57 -18.97 -14.52 5.61
N LEU A 58 -18.20 -13.79 6.42
CA LEU A 58 -17.89 -14.21 7.79
C LEU A 58 -19.12 -14.20 8.70
N TYR A 59 -20.01 -13.24 8.47
CA TYR A 59 -21.27 -13.08 9.18
C TYR A 59 -22.42 -13.14 8.17
N ARG A 60 -23.41 -13.99 8.46
CA ARG A 60 -24.60 -14.19 7.61
C ARG A 60 -25.88 -13.65 8.27
N ASP A 61 -25.72 -13.02 9.42
CA ASP A 61 -26.78 -12.45 10.28
C ASP A 61 -27.24 -11.06 9.83
N MET A 62 -26.70 -10.56 8.73
CA MET A 62 -27.08 -9.28 8.14
C MET A 62 -28.34 -9.44 7.29
N GLU A 63 -29.50 -9.20 7.88
CA GLU A 63 -30.74 -9.05 7.12
C GLU A 63 -30.67 -7.75 6.30
N LYS A 64 -30.63 -7.88 4.97
CA LYS A 64 -30.49 -6.75 4.03
C LYS A 64 -31.60 -5.68 4.14
N GLY A 65 -32.75 -6.00 4.72
CA GLY A 65 -33.93 -5.15 4.69
C GLY A 65 -33.88 -3.93 5.62
N ASP A 66 -33.23 -4.06 6.78
CA ASP A 66 -33.31 -3.05 7.85
C ASP A 66 -32.25 -1.93 7.73
N GLU A 67 -31.19 -2.14 6.94
CA GLU A 67 -30.13 -1.14 6.77
C GLU A 67 -30.45 -0.07 5.73
N ASP A 68 -31.24 -0.39 4.70
CA ASP A 68 -31.49 0.50 3.55
C ASP A 68 -32.55 1.58 3.85
N TRP A 69 -33.46 1.35 4.81
CA TRP A 69 -34.55 2.27 5.17
C TRP A 69 -34.45 2.73 6.63
N ASN A 70 -33.51 3.62 6.90
CA ASN A 70 -33.41 4.28 8.20
C ASN A 70 -33.38 5.81 8.03
N GLU A 71 -33.60 6.54 9.12
CA GLU A 71 -33.64 8.01 9.13
C GLU A 71 -32.34 8.67 8.61
N PHE A 72 -31.21 7.96 8.74
CA PHE A 72 -29.89 8.42 8.32
C PHE A 72 -29.60 8.18 6.83
N ASN A 73 -30.21 7.15 6.23
CA ASN A 73 -30.01 6.74 4.84
C ASN A 73 -31.09 7.30 3.88
N ASP A 74 -31.91 8.26 4.34
CA ASP A 74 -32.92 8.93 3.51
C ASP A 74 -32.27 9.63 2.31
N ILE A 75 -32.66 9.22 1.10
CA ILE A 75 -32.10 9.73 -0.16
C ILE A 75 -32.26 11.25 -0.32
N ASN A 76 -33.29 11.85 0.31
CA ASN A 76 -33.51 13.29 0.25
C ASN A 76 -32.53 14.08 1.13
N LYS A 77 -31.87 13.42 2.09
CA LYS A 77 -30.90 14.01 3.01
C LYS A 77 -29.45 13.70 2.61
N LEU A 78 -29.23 12.72 1.73
CA LEU A 78 -27.91 12.32 1.27
C LEU A 78 -27.45 13.16 0.07
N ILE A 79 -26.31 13.85 0.23
CA ILE A 79 -25.65 14.56 -0.86
C ILE A 79 -24.65 13.62 -1.53
N ILE A 80 -25.01 13.08 -2.69
CA ILE A 80 -24.15 12.18 -3.47
C ILE A 80 -23.37 13.00 -4.50
N ARG A 81 -22.07 13.23 -4.24
CA ARG A 81 -21.16 13.88 -5.21
C ARG A 81 -20.29 12.88 -5.96
N GLN A 82 -19.89 11.82 -5.28
CA GLN A 82 -19.08 10.73 -5.81
C GLN A 82 -19.57 9.43 -5.20
N SER A 83 -19.54 8.35 -5.97
CA SER A 83 -19.85 7.01 -5.47
C SER A 83 -18.71 6.53 -4.56
N LEU A 84 -19.09 5.86 -3.47
CA LEU A 84 -18.13 5.26 -2.54
C LEU A 84 -17.63 3.91 -3.06
N SER A 85 -16.36 3.88 -3.50
CA SER A 85 -15.65 2.66 -3.89
C SER A 85 -15.38 1.72 -2.71
N THR A 86 -15.15 0.44 -3.01
CA THR A 86 -14.83 -0.59 -2.00
C THR A 86 -13.54 -0.31 -1.24
N GLU A 87 -12.57 0.38 -1.86
CA GLU A 87 -11.30 0.79 -1.25
C GLU A 87 -11.49 1.75 -0.08
N TYR A 88 -12.50 2.62 -0.15
CA TYR A 88 -12.83 3.51 0.97
C TYR A 88 -13.56 2.74 2.07
N ARG A 89 -14.41 1.78 1.69
CA ARG A 89 -15.20 0.99 2.62
C ARG A 89 -14.34 0.10 3.52
N THR A 90 -13.16 -0.35 3.10
CA THR A 90 -12.23 -1.06 4.00
C THR A 90 -11.78 -0.24 5.22
N HIS A 91 -12.03 1.07 5.22
CA HIS A 91 -11.72 1.98 6.31
C HIS A 91 -12.99 2.39 7.09
N LEU A 92 -13.43 3.65 6.95
CA LEU A 92 -14.44 4.28 7.80
C LEU A 92 -15.89 4.03 7.33
N TYR A 93 -16.09 3.70 6.05
CA TYR A 93 -17.41 3.78 5.41
C TYR A 93 -18.22 2.47 5.50
N ASN A 94 -18.17 1.80 6.65
CA ASN A 94 -18.92 0.56 6.90
C ASN A 94 -19.73 0.62 8.19
N ASN A 95 -20.95 0.09 8.12
CA ASN A 95 -21.77 -0.14 9.29
C ASN A 95 -21.27 -1.40 10.03
N ARG A 96 -21.26 -1.35 11.37
CA ARG A 96 -20.93 -2.49 12.24
C ARG A 96 -19.63 -3.21 11.85
N PRO A 97 -18.47 -2.52 11.81
CA PRO A 97 -17.19 -3.16 11.50
C PRO A 97 -16.82 -4.18 12.59
N ARG A 98 -16.91 -5.47 12.26
CA ARG A 98 -16.63 -6.59 13.18
C ARG A 98 -15.41 -7.37 12.73
N LYS A 99 -14.44 -7.61 13.63
CA LYS A 99 -13.18 -8.32 13.33
C LYS A 99 -12.36 -7.70 12.18
N VAL A 100 -12.52 -6.40 11.96
CA VAL A 100 -11.67 -5.64 11.05
C VAL A 100 -10.29 -5.43 11.66
N LYS A 101 -9.30 -5.18 10.81
CA LYS A 101 -7.93 -4.89 11.16
C LYS A 101 -7.50 -3.55 10.60
N LEU A 102 -6.76 -2.79 11.39
CA LEU A 102 -6.20 -1.52 10.94
C LEU A 102 -4.81 -1.78 10.34
N GLY A 103 -4.67 -1.52 9.05
CA GLY A 103 -3.40 -1.55 8.35
C GLY A 103 -2.60 -0.26 8.52
N ILE A 104 -1.34 -0.27 8.07
CA ILE A 104 -0.52 0.93 7.98
C ILE A 104 -0.98 1.72 6.76
N TYR A 105 -1.38 2.98 6.98
CA TYR A 105 -1.83 3.85 5.88
C TYR A 105 -0.68 4.26 4.96
N HIS A 106 0.48 4.61 5.54
CA HIS A 106 1.60 5.16 4.79
C HIS A 106 2.94 4.91 5.49
N THR A 107 3.98 4.68 4.69
CA THR A 107 5.39 4.71 5.09
C THR A 107 6.11 5.85 4.36
N LEU A 108 7.23 6.35 4.88
CA LEU A 108 8.00 7.37 4.16
C LEU A 108 8.40 6.86 2.77
N VAL A 109 8.22 7.69 1.76
CA VAL A 109 8.56 7.36 0.37
C VAL A 109 10.07 7.16 0.25
N ILE A 110 10.48 5.99 -0.23
CA ILE A 110 11.89 5.66 -0.42
C ILE A 110 12.32 6.19 -1.80
N MET A 111 13.18 7.21 -1.79
CA MET A 111 13.78 7.78 -3.01
C MET A 111 15.19 7.21 -3.19
N TYR A 112 15.26 5.97 -3.67
CA TYR A 112 16.53 5.30 -3.97
C TYR A 112 16.77 5.27 -5.47
N ILE A 113 17.97 5.66 -5.89
CA ILE A 113 18.42 5.64 -7.29
C ILE A 113 19.47 4.55 -7.40
N GLN A 114 19.21 3.56 -8.26
CA GLN A 114 20.16 2.49 -8.53
C GLN A 114 21.18 2.94 -9.58
N ALA A 115 22.46 2.93 -9.23
CA ALA A 115 23.53 3.16 -10.19
C ALA A 115 23.64 1.96 -11.15
N GLU A 116 23.50 2.21 -12.45
CA GLU A 116 23.66 1.19 -13.48
C GLU A 116 25.12 1.04 -13.93
N ASP A 117 25.85 2.15 -13.97
CA ASP A 117 27.25 2.20 -14.41
C ASP A 117 28.21 2.10 -13.22
N PRO A 118 28.99 1.01 -13.10
CA PRO A 118 29.97 0.85 -12.02
C PRO A 118 31.21 1.74 -12.17
N ASP A 119 31.43 2.36 -13.34
CA ASP A 119 32.55 3.27 -13.57
C ASP A 119 32.30 4.66 -12.96
N LEU A 120 31.05 4.99 -12.63
CA LEU A 120 30.69 6.21 -11.91
C LEU A 120 31.09 6.14 -10.43
N PRO A 121 31.43 7.28 -9.79
CA PRO A 121 31.74 7.30 -8.37
C PRO A 121 30.50 6.94 -7.54
N ALA A 122 30.69 6.33 -6.36
CA ALA A 122 29.58 5.88 -5.52
C ALA A 122 28.61 7.00 -5.09
N PHE A 123 29.11 8.24 -4.99
CA PHE A 123 28.30 9.42 -4.69
C PHE A 123 28.47 10.42 -5.83
N TYR A 124 27.40 10.62 -6.60
CA TYR A 124 27.32 11.63 -7.65
C TYR A 124 25.93 12.25 -7.70
N TYR A 125 25.83 13.37 -8.40
CA TYR A 125 24.56 14.03 -8.64
C TYR A 125 23.86 13.36 -9.83
N ASP A 126 22.89 12.49 -9.54
CA ASP A 126 22.19 11.75 -10.59
C ASP A 126 21.25 12.67 -11.41
N PRO A 127 21.18 12.53 -12.74
CA PRO A 127 20.29 13.32 -13.59
C PRO A 127 18.80 13.24 -13.23
N LEU A 128 18.35 12.19 -12.54
CA LEU A 128 16.98 12.07 -12.04
C LEU A 128 16.67 13.02 -10.88
N ILE A 129 17.70 13.57 -10.21
CA ILE A 129 17.54 14.51 -9.10
C ILE A 129 17.31 15.92 -9.64
N ASN A 130 16.19 16.53 -9.25
CA ASN A 130 15.85 17.90 -9.64
C ASN A 130 16.94 18.90 -9.24
N PRO A 131 17.49 19.70 -10.18
CA PRO A 131 18.59 20.62 -9.92
C PRO A 131 18.27 21.62 -8.81
N LEU A 132 19.22 21.83 -7.91
CA LEU A 132 19.12 22.84 -6.88
C LEU A 132 19.27 24.23 -7.51
N THR A 133 18.29 25.10 -7.31
CA THR A 133 18.35 26.49 -7.74
C THR A 133 19.10 27.33 -6.71
N SER A 134 20.01 28.19 -7.15
CA SER A 134 20.69 29.14 -6.26
C SER A 134 19.74 30.28 -5.89
N ILE A 135 19.40 30.40 -4.61
CA ILE A 135 18.60 31.50 -4.06
C ILE A 135 19.56 32.46 -3.36
N ASN A 136 20.33 33.20 -4.14
CA ASN A 136 21.02 34.41 -3.65
C ASN A 136 21.00 35.43 -4.79
N LYS A 137 19.83 36.01 -5.06
CA LYS A 137 19.78 37.35 -5.64
C LYS A 137 19.92 38.32 -4.48
N VAL A 138 21.16 38.72 -4.22
CA VAL A 138 21.43 39.94 -3.45
C VAL A 138 21.20 41.07 -4.43
N ASP A 139 20.15 41.86 -4.18
CA ASP A 139 19.94 43.15 -4.83
C ASP A 139 21.04 44.14 -4.44
#